data_AF-F2UTJ1-F1
#
_entry.id   AF-F2UTJ1-F1
#
_cell.length_a   1.000
_cell.length_b   1.000
_cell.length_c   1.000
_cell.angle_alpha   90.00
_cell.angle_beta   90.00
_cell.angle_gamma   90.00
#
_symmetry.space_group_name_H-M   'P 1'
#
loop_
_entity.id
_entity.type
_entity.pdbx_description
1 polymer ?
#
loop_
_entity_poly.entity_id
_entity_poly.type
_entity_poly.pdbx_seq_one_letter_code
_entity_poly.pdbx_strand_id
1 'polypeptide(L)'
;MQSLDKARSIQLSDCGMLESFAFNGAELSQMGVSNCAKLASLALGRVTRMQSFELEGCPAMQAFCCPLREADALRISDCTSLLAADLSKMQTVGILSLSQCSQLRHVVFSGQRVGRLRLLRCDRIQQLLLPKLETADVVHLADCPALVTFHVHEQCRISQQVYVRRCSDVLTLSRTLSTEELNTDMPLMSVLHDHARLRVSTLELHHQAIRDLTPLRTLPDSVQVKVFHFTPQRRREAGAARCIRELHMSVTPYSTTDIYPWGHVRDLSVSGGDATTSKITGLQDAKNVDVRRCWLAEAISNCHRLNLHSCSGKVNITRVPNLTITNGTLVLESVAHVQAMTLASLTLNLGVTHNVDTCRLTMCTIRNFSGLSGVRHLELENCSFNSIDTLPAVRRLRVHRCRTIVGEGEFPFRRWRSVSLHNPTQFIIHSALSPSDGGWVEDDDGSMSENGSDGIDSDPDREDEDDMDDEGDEDEDEDEDEEDDTYDENGDYSAPLFNE
;
A
#
# COMPACT_ATOMS: atom_id res chain seq x y z
N MET A 1 18.68 -28.24 -42.38
CA MET A 1 17.45 -27.67 -41.81
C MET A 1 16.64 -28.79 -41.18
N GLN A 2 16.77 -29.01 -39.87
CA GLN A 2 15.71 -29.72 -39.14
C GLN A 2 14.48 -28.82 -39.22
N SER A 3 13.34 -29.33 -39.69
CA SER A 3 12.15 -28.48 -39.81
C SER A 3 11.72 -28.11 -38.38
N LEU A 4 11.58 -26.80 -38.15
CA LEU A 4 11.14 -26.24 -36.86
C LEU A 4 9.72 -26.70 -36.51
N ASP A 5 9.03 -27.41 -37.39
CA ASP A 5 7.63 -27.83 -37.26
C ASP A 5 7.34 -28.69 -36.01
N LYS A 6 8.38 -29.27 -35.40
CA LYS A 6 8.30 -30.05 -34.13
C LYS A 6 8.72 -29.27 -32.88
N ALA A 7 9.04 -27.99 -32.98
CA ALA A 7 9.44 -27.18 -31.83
C ALA A 7 8.25 -27.01 -30.87
N ARG A 8 8.48 -27.33 -29.59
CA ARG A 8 7.49 -27.16 -28.52
C ARG A 8 7.61 -25.85 -27.76
N SER A 9 8.77 -25.22 -27.81
CA SER A 9 9.04 -23.90 -27.24
C SER A 9 9.97 -23.13 -28.17
N ILE A 10 9.70 -21.84 -28.35
CA ILE A 10 10.53 -20.91 -29.14
C ILE A 10 10.76 -19.66 -28.30
N GLN A 11 12.02 -19.21 -28.23
CA GLN A 11 12.41 -17.97 -27.59
C GLN A 11 13.20 -17.13 -28.58
N LEU A 12 12.72 -15.93 -28.86
CA LEU A 12 13.36 -14.94 -29.73
C LEU A 12 13.68 -13.72 -28.87
N SER A 13 14.90 -13.68 -28.34
CA SER A 13 15.35 -12.60 -27.46
C SER A 13 16.47 -11.79 -28.13
N ASP A 14 16.40 -10.47 -27.99
CA ASP A 14 17.43 -9.52 -28.44
C ASP A 14 17.79 -9.65 -29.94
N CYS A 15 16.81 -10.07 -30.76
CA CYS A 15 16.98 -10.23 -32.20
C CYS A 15 16.82 -8.87 -32.92
N GLY A 16 17.79 -7.96 -32.72
CA GLY A 16 17.70 -6.57 -33.17
C GLY A 16 17.58 -6.33 -34.69
N MET A 17 17.83 -7.36 -35.51
CA MET A 17 17.72 -7.30 -36.98
C MET A 17 16.54 -8.11 -37.54
N LEU A 18 15.80 -8.81 -36.70
CA LEU A 18 14.70 -9.67 -37.14
C LEU A 18 13.47 -8.81 -37.46
N GLU A 19 13.11 -8.71 -38.74
CA GLU A 19 11.97 -7.91 -39.19
C GLU A 19 10.67 -8.72 -39.25
N SER A 20 10.77 -10.00 -39.59
CA SER A 20 9.62 -10.91 -39.64
C SER A 20 9.99 -12.31 -39.15
N PHE A 21 9.03 -12.97 -38.50
CA PHE A 21 9.15 -14.36 -38.09
C PHE A 21 7.87 -15.12 -38.43
N ALA A 22 8.03 -16.27 -39.07
CA ALA A 22 6.92 -17.15 -39.42
C ALA A 22 7.18 -18.56 -38.90
N PHE A 23 6.19 -19.11 -38.19
CA PHE A 23 6.20 -20.47 -37.70
C PHE A 23 4.98 -21.23 -38.22
N ASN A 24 5.23 -22.32 -38.94
CA ASN A 24 4.18 -23.12 -39.59
C ASN A 24 3.93 -24.47 -38.89
N GLY A 25 4.61 -24.75 -37.78
CA GLY A 25 4.34 -25.94 -36.96
C GLY A 25 3.03 -25.85 -36.17
N ALA A 26 2.58 -26.98 -35.65
CA ALA A 26 1.33 -27.09 -34.88
C ALA A 26 1.55 -27.41 -33.38
N GLU A 27 2.74 -27.91 -33.01
CA GLU A 27 3.04 -28.44 -31.67
C GLU A 27 3.64 -27.41 -30.69
N LEU A 28 3.63 -26.13 -31.05
CA LEU A 28 4.24 -25.08 -30.24
C LEU A 28 3.37 -24.81 -29.01
N SER A 29 3.90 -25.12 -27.83
CA SER A 29 3.22 -24.92 -26.55
C SER A 29 3.59 -23.61 -25.87
N GLN A 30 4.77 -23.06 -26.16
CA GLN A 30 5.28 -21.84 -25.54
C GLN A 30 6.02 -20.98 -26.56
N MET A 31 5.82 -19.67 -26.51
CA MET A 31 6.58 -18.71 -27.31
C MET A 31 6.86 -17.46 -26.50
N GLY A 32 8.12 -17.05 -26.47
CA GLY A 32 8.53 -15.74 -25.97
C GLY A 32 9.27 -14.98 -27.06
N VAL A 33 8.90 -13.73 -27.23
CA VAL A 33 9.56 -12.79 -28.14
C VAL A 33 9.85 -11.53 -27.35
N SER A 34 11.12 -11.24 -27.11
CA SER A 34 11.55 -10.13 -26.27
C SER A 34 12.62 -9.28 -26.97
N ASN A 35 12.53 -7.96 -26.83
CA ASN A 35 13.55 -7.00 -27.30
C ASN A 35 13.90 -7.11 -28.80
N CYS A 36 12.95 -7.52 -29.65
CA CYS A 36 13.16 -7.57 -31.09
C CYS A 36 12.85 -6.20 -31.72
N ALA A 37 13.82 -5.28 -31.69
CA ALA A 37 13.63 -3.87 -32.04
C ALA A 37 13.01 -3.62 -33.42
N LYS A 38 13.31 -4.47 -34.41
CA LYS A 38 12.82 -4.33 -35.80
C LYS A 38 11.65 -5.26 -36.16
N LEU A 39 11.19 -6.10 -35.25
CA LEU A 39 10.16 -7.08 -35.56
C LEU A 39 8.82 -6.40 -35.81
N ALA A 40 8.40 -6.41 -37.06
CA ALA A 40 7.15 -5.80 -37.53
C ALA A 40 6.06 -6.83 -37.85
N SER A 41 6.44 -8.10 -38.07
CA SER A 41 5.50 -9.16 -38.44
C SER A 41 5.80 -10.48 -37.73
N LEU A 42 4.77 -11.05 -37.10
CA LEU A 42 4.83 -12.35 -36.45
C LEU A 42 3.65 -13.21 -36.91
N ALA A 43 3.93 -14.34 -37.55
CA ALA A 43 2.90 -15.24 -38.07
C ALA A 43 3.04 -16.65 -37.47
N LEU A 44 1.97 -17.14 -36.81
CA LEU A 44 1.90 -18.51 -36.29
C LEU A 44 0.79 -19.25 -37.04
N GLY A 45 1.13 -19.90 -38.16
CA GLY A 45 0.15 -20.32 -39.15
C GLY A 45 -0.77 -21.48 -38.71
N ARG A 46 -0.24 -22.46 -37.97
CA ARG A 46 -1.00 -23.67 -37.57
C ARG A 46 -1.19 -23.81 -36.06
N VAL A 47 -0.65 -22.88 -35.28
CA VAL A 47 -0.76 -22.96 -33.82
C VAL A 47 -2.11 -22.42 -33.40
N THR A 48 -2.92 -23.27 -32.77
CA THR A 48 -4.26 -22.91 -32.30
C THR A 48 -4.39 -22.90 -30.78
N ARG A 49 -3.41 -23.49 -30.07
CA ARG A 49 -3.38 -23.55 -28.61
C ARG A 49 -1.97 -23.33 -28.11
N MET A 50 -1.81 -22.59 -27.02
CA MET A 50 -0.53 -22.46 -26.32
C MET A 50 -0.75 -22.45 -24.81
N GLN A 51 0.25 -22.82 -24.04
CA GLN A 51 0.27 -22.53 -22.62
C GLN A 51 0.60 -21.05 -22.39
N SER A 52 1.68 -20.57 -22.98
CA SER A 52 2.15 -19.20 -22.77
C SER A 52 2.63 -18.57 -24.07
N PHE A 53 2.13 -17.37 -24.36
CA PHE A 53 2.66 -16.49 -25.38
C PHE A 53 3.01 -15.15 -24.77
N GLU A 54 4.24 -14.70 -25.00
CA GLU A 54 4.76 -13.42 -24.51
C GLU A 54 5.41 -12.65 -25.66
N LEU A 55 4.97 -11.40 -25.84
CA LEU A 55 5.54 -10.45 -26.79
C LEU A 55 5.91 -9.17 -26.03
N GLU A 56 7.19 -8.95 -25.83
CA GLU A 56 7.73 -7.89 -24.99
C GLU A 56 8.75 -7.04 -25.77
N GLY A 57 8.72 -5.71 -25.59
CA GLY A 57 9.78 -4.84 -26.09
C GLY A 57 9.99 -4.91 -27.61
N CYS A 58 8.89 -4.98 -28.38
CA CYS A 58 8.92 -4.99 -29.84
C CYS A 58 8.35 -3.68 -30.42
N PRO A 59 9.13 -2.58 -30.38
CA PRO A 59 8.64 -1.23 -30.71
C PRO A 59 8.32 -1.03 -32.20
N ALA A 60 8.78 -1.89 -33.12
CA ALA A 60 8.40 -1.83 -34.53
C ALA A 60 7.06 -2.50 -34.86
N MET A 61 6.48 -3.27 -33.93
CA MET A 61 5.23 -4.00 -34.14
C MET A 61 4.04 -3.02 -34.14
N GLN A 62 3.38 -2.84 -35.29
CA GLN A 62 2.23 -1.93 -35.41
C GLN A 62 0.88 -2.64 -35.28
N ALA A 63 0.81 -3.90 -35.68
CA ALA A 63 -0.39 -4.72 -35.58
C ALA A 63 -0.03 -6.14 -35.15
N PHE A 64 -0.82 -6.70 -34.24
CA PHE A 64 -0.66 -8.08 -33.81
C PHE A 64 -1.95 -8.85 -34.05
N CYS A 65 -1.89 -9.88 -34.89
CA CYS A 65 -3.00 -10.79 -35.15
C CYS A 65 -2.72 -12.12 -34.47
N CYS A 66 -3.44 -12.39 -33.39
CA CYS A 66 -3.28 -13.63 -32.64
C CYS A 66 -4.02 -14.78 -33.36
N PRO A 67 -3.32 -15.85 -33.76
CA PRO A 67 -3.94 -16.99 -34.43
C PRO A 67 -4.52 -18.02 -33.44
N LEU A 68 -4.22 -17.87 -32.15
CA LEU A 68 -4.61 -18.80 -31.11
C LEU A 68 -6.13 -18.78 -30.88
N ARG A 69 -6.67 -19.92 -30.51
CA ARG A 69 -8.04 -20.09 -30.00
C ARG A 69 -8.06 -20.20 -28.48
N GLU A 70 -7.04 -20.82 -27.91
CA GLU A 70 -6.93 -21.04 -26.47
C GLU A 70 -5.51 -20.74 -25.98
N ALA A 71 -5.39 -20.05 -24.84
CA ALA A 71 -4.10 -19.85 -24.18
C ALA A 71 -4.23 -19.80 -22.66
N ASP A 72 -3.30 -20.38 -21.90
CA ASP A 72 -3.28 -20.17 -20.44
C ASP A 72 -2.84 -18.73 -20.12
N ALA A 73 -1.86 -18.20 -20.86
CA ALA A 73 -1.41 -16.82 -20.77
C ALA A 73 -1.06 -16.23 -22.14
N LEU A 74 -1.59 -15.03 -22.39
CA LEU A 74 -1.26 -14.16 -23.52
C LEU A 74 -0.85 -12.80 -22.95
N ARG A 75 0.44 -12.46 -23.07
CA ARG A 75 0.99 -11.19 -22.58
C ARG A 75 1.64 -10.42 -23.71
N ILE A 76 1.27 -9.14 -23.83
CA ILE A 76 1.91 -8.19 -24.73
C ILE A 76 2.30 -6.98 -23.89
N SER A 77 3.60 -6.71 -23.80
CA SER A 77 4.16 -5.62 -23.00
C SER A 77 5.15 -4.78 -23.81
N ASP A 78 5.25 -3.49 -23.50
CA ASP A 78 6.25 -2.57 -24.06
C ASP A 78 6.35 -2.56 -25.61
N CYS A 79 5.26 -2.91 -26.29
CA CYS A 79 5.10 -2.79 -27.73
C CYS A 79 4.52 -1.40 -28.02
N THR A 80 5.38 -0.37 -27.91
CA THR A 80 4.96 1.03 -27.85
C THR A 80 4.30 1.53 -29.13
N SER A 81 4.65 0.99 -30.31
CA SER A 81 4.01 1.38 -31.59
C SER A 81 2.79 0.53 -31.96
N LEU A 82 2.37 -0.41 -31.12
CA LEU A 82 1.25 -1.30 -31.42
C LEU A 82 -0.05 -0.49 -31.46
N LEU A 83 -0.68 -0.41 -32.63
CA LEU A 83 -1.93 0.33 -32.87
C LEU A 83 -3.17 -0.54 -32.64
N ALA A 84 -3.08 -1.82 -33.02
CA ALA A 84 -4.19 -2.76 -32.94
C ALA A 84 -3.74 -4.17 -32.53
N ALA A 85 -4.54 -4.79 -31.66
CA ALA A 85 -4.42 -6.20 -31.31
C ALA A 85 -5.70 -6.93 -31.70
N ASP A 86 -5.62 -7.78 -32.73
CA ASP A 86 -6.70 -8.65 -33.16
C ASP A 86 -6.59 -10.00 -32.46
N LEU A 87 -7.50 -10.23 -31.51
CA LEU A 87 -7.68 -11.46 -30.74
C LEU A 87 -9.04 -12.10 -31.07
N SER A 88 -9.62 -11.80 -32.24
CA SER A 88 -10.96 -12.27 -32.65
C SER A 88 -11.08 -13.81 -32.71
N LYS A 89 -9.97 -14.52 -32.95
CA LYS A 89 -9.92 -15.99 -32.99
C LYS A 89 -9.88 -16.63 -31.60
N MET A 90 -9.51 -15.87 -30.57
CA MET A 90 -9.44 -16.37 -29.20
C MET A 90 -10.83 -16.65 -28.64
N GLN A 91 -11.02 -17.85 -28.09
CA GLN A 91 -12.25 -18.30 -27.44
C GLN A 91 -12.11 -18.24 -25.93
N THR A 92 -10.98 -18.74 -25.41
CA THR A 92 -10.71 -18.80 -23.97
C THR A 92 -9.27 -18.43 -23.67
N VAL A 93 -9.06 -17.61 -22.63
CA VAL A 93 -7.73 -17.26 -22.16
C VAL A 93 -7.67 -17.23 -20.65
N GLY A 94 -6.65 -17.85 -20.05
CA GLY A 94 -6.45 -17.79 -18.61
C GLY A 94 -6.06 -16.38 -18.17
N ILE A 95 -5.04 -15.80 -18.80
CA ILE A 95 -4.57 -14.44 -18.55
C ILE A 95 -4.42 -13.71 -19.88
N LEU A 96 -5.15 -12.60 -20.06
CA LEU A 96 -4.95 -11.65 -21.13
C LEU A 96 -4.37 -10.36 -20.55
N SER A 97 -3.12 -10.05 -20.87
CA SER A 97 -2.44 -8.85 -20.37
C SER A 97 -1.89 -8.02 -21.51
N LEU A 98 -2.34 -6.78 -21.60
CA LEU A 98 -1.80 -5.76 -22.49
C LEU A 98 -1.27 -4.62 -21.61
N SER A 99 0.04 -4.35 -21.67
CA SER A 99 0.65 -3.33 -20.82
C SER A 99 1.67 -2.46 -21.55
N GLN A 100 1.70 -1.15 -21.26
CA GLN A 100 2.67 -0.22 -21.87
C GLN A 100 2.60 -0.18 -23.42
N CYS A 101 1.47 -0.55 -24.00
CA CYS A 101 1.19 -0.34 -25.41
C CYS A 101 0.58 1.06 -25.59
N SER A 102 1.41 2.10 -25.50
CA SER A 102 0.95 3.50 -25.42
C SER A 102 0.20 3.98 -26.68
N GLN A 103 0.47 3.38 -27.84
CA GLN A 103 -0.21 3.68 -29.11
C GLN A 103 -1.44 2.82 -29.39
N LEU A 104 -1.79 1.88 -28.51
CA LEU A 104 -2.87 0.94 -28.74
C LEU A 104 -4.22 1.65 -28.76
N ARG A 105 -4.96 1.52 -29.87
CA ARG A 105 -6.28 2.13 -30.06
C ARG A 105 -7.39 1.11 -30.11
N HIS A 106 -7.13 -0.06 -30.67
CA HIS A 106 -8.14 -1.08 -30.92
C HIS A 106 -7.71 -2.44 -30.38
N VAL A 107 -8.58 -3.05 -29.59
CA VAL A 107 -8.47 -4.45 -29.17
C VAL A 107 -9.75 -5.15 -29.58
N VAL A 108 -9.63 -6.14 -30.45
CA VAL A 108 -10.76 -6.97 -30.87
C VAL A 108 -10.66 -8.29 -30.14
N PHE A 109 -11.64 -8.61 -29.29
CA PHE A 109 -11.70 -9.90 -28.62
C PHE A 109 -13.13 -10.44 -28.69
N SER A 110 -13.28 -11.63 -29.25
CA SER A 110 -14.57 -12.30 -29.45
C SER A 110 -14.73 -13.58 -28.61
N GLY A 111 -13.84 -13.79 -27.65
CA GLY A 111 -13.89 -14.94 -26.76
C GLY A 111 -14.95 -14.81 -25.66
N GLN A 112 -15.30 -15.95 -25.08
CA GLN A 112 -16.34 -16.05 -24.06
C GLN A 112 -15.78 -16.07 -22.64
N ARG A 113 -14.51 -16.47 -22.47
CA ARG A 113 -13.92 -16.67 -21.14
C ARG A 113 -12.53 -16.05 -21.04
N VAL A 114 -12.33 -15.22 -20.02
CA VAL A 114 -11.03 -14.64 -19.66
C VAL A 114 -10.82 -14.82 -18.17
N GLY A 115 -9.86 -15.61 -17.70
CA GLY A 115 -9.61 -15.72 -16.25
C GLY A 115 -9.24 -14.35 -15.66
N ARG A 116 -8.17 -13.74 -16.15
CA ARG A 116 -7.73 -12.40 -15.75
C ARG A 116 -7.48 -11.51 -16.96
N LEU A 117 -8.19 -10.39 -17.04
CA LEU A 117 -7.98 -9.33 -18.01
C LEU A 117 -7.17 -8.20 -17.38
N ARG A 118 -6.06 -7.81 -18.00
CA ARG A 118 -5.26 -6.65 -17.59
C ARG A 118 -5.02 -5.73 -18.78
N LEU A 119 -5.37 -4.47 -18.60
CA LEU A 119 -5.05 -3.38 -19.52
C LEU A 119 -4.40 -2.27 -18.70
N LEU A 120 -3.08 -2.07 -18.88
CA LEU A 120 -2.27 -1.22 -18.02
C LEU A 120 -1.45 -0.24 -18.85
N ARG A 121 -1.48 1.06 -18.56
CA ARG A 121 -0.62 2.05 -19.25
C ARG A 121 -0.80 2.01 -20.78
N CYS A 122 -2.05 1.99 -21.23
CA CYS A 122 -2.44 2.06 -22.63
C CYS A 122 -3.09 3.41 -22.90
N ASP A 123 -2.27 4.40 -23.26
CA ASP A 123 -2.66 5.81 -23.16
C ASP A 123 -3.67 6.28 -24.21
N ARG A 124 -3.75 5.57 -25.35
CA ARG A 124 -4.59 5.96 -26.50
C ARG A 124 -5.84 5.10 -26.71
N ILE A 125 -6.07 4.09 -25.89
CA ILE A 125 -7.24 3.22 -26.05
C ILE A 125 -8.49 3.93 -25.55
N GLN A 126 -9.45 4.17 -26.45
CA GLN A 126 -10.69 4.88 -26.10
C GLN A 126 -11.82 3.94 -25.71
N GLN A 127 -11.87 2.76 -26.32
CA GLN A 127 -12.94 1.81 -26.14
C GLN A 127 -12.38 0.40 -26.02
N LEU A 128 -12.85 -0.33 -25.02
CA LEU A 128 -12.61 -1.75 -24.85
C LEU A 128 -13.96 -2.48 -24.96
N LEU A 129 -14.21 -3.07 -26.13
CA LEU A 129 -15.45 -3.76 -26.45
C LEU A 129 -15.22 -5.27 -26.45
N LEU A 130 -15.85 -5.95 -25.49
CA LEU A 130 -15.78 -7.40 -25.29
C LEU A 130 -17.21 -8.00 -25.34
N PRO A 131 -17.94 -7.83 -26.46
CA PRO A 131 -19.39 -8.07 -26.52
C PRO A 131 -19.79 -9.55 -26.32
N LYS A 132 -18.86 -10.48 -26.48
CA LYS A 132 -19.08 -11.93 -26.30
C LYS A 132 -18.53 -12.48 -24.98
N LEU A 133 -17.91 -11.65 -24.15
CA LEU A 133 -17.31 -12.10 -22.89
C LEU A 133 -18.42 -12.47 -21.89
N GLU A 134 -18.54 -13.75 -21.55
CA GLU A 134 -19.54 -14.28 -20.63
C GLU A 134 -19.01 -14.38 -19.20
N THR A 135 -17.74 -14.74 -19.03
CA THR A 135 -17.14 -14.89 -17.70
C THR A 135 -15.74 -14.32 -17.64
N ALA A 136 -15.45 -13.60 -16.55
CA ALA A 136 -14.09 -13.34 -16.12
C ALA A 136 -13.92 -13.53 -14.61
N ASP A 137 -12.71 -13.75 -14.13
CA ASP A 137 -12.47 -13.78 -12.68
C ASP A 137 -12.05 -12.41 -12.18
N VAL A 138 -11.07 -11.80 -12.84
CA VAL A 138 -10.54 -10.48 -12.48
C VAL A 138 -10.40 -9.59 -13.72
N VAL A 139 -10.88 -8.36 -13.63
CA VAL A 139 -10.63 -7.31 -14.62
C VAL A 139 -9.83 -6.19 -13.96
N HIS A 140 -8.70 -5.84 -14.55
CA HIS A 140 -7.81 -4.79 -14.06
C HIS A 140 -7.53 -3.79 -15.19
N LEU A 141 -8.17 -2.63 -15.11
CA LEU A 141 -7.96 -1.49 -15.99
C LEU A 141 -7.21 -0.43 -15.18
N ALA A 142 -5.98 -0.09 -15.57
CA ALA A 142 -5.24 0.94 -14.87
C ALA A 142 -4.43 1.82 -15.81
N ASP A 143 -4.28 3.11 -15.47
CA ASP A 143 -3.44 4.04 -16.24
C ASP A 143 -3.85 4.08 -17.72
N CYS A 144 -5.15 4.15 -17.99
CA CYS A 144 -5.69 4.24 -19.35
C CYS A 144 -6.53 5.52 -19.46
N PRO A 145 -5.89 6.70 -19.49
CA PRO A 145 -6.58 7.99 -19.36
C PRO A 145 -7.57 8.28 -20.49
N ALA A 146 -7.33 7.75 -21.69
CA ALA A 146 -8.23 7.91 -22.83
C ALA A 146 -9.43 6.95 -22.82
N LEU A 147 -9.48 5.96 -21.92
CA LEU A 147 -10.52 4.91 -21.94
C LEU A 147 -11.86 5.46 -21.43
N VAL A 148 -12.82 5.64 -22.34
CA VAL A 148 -14.16 6.18 -22.07
C VAL A 148 -15.23 5.10 -22.02
N THR A 149 -15.01 3.95 -22.66
CA THR A 149 -16.02 2.89 -22.71
C THR A 149 -15.43 1.51 -22.42
N PHE A 150 -15.99 0.83 -21.42
CA PHE A 150 -15.75 -0.59 -21.17
C PHE A 150 -17.05 -1.37 -21.31
N HIS A 151 -17.20 -2.04 -22.45
CA HIS A 151 -18.41 -2.80 -22.77
C HIS A 151 -18.16 -4.31 -22.74
N VAL A 152 -18.99 -5.05 -22.00
CA VAL A 152 -19.04 -6.52 -21.93
C VAL A 152 -20.46 -7.00 -22.24
N HIS A 153 -20.61 -8.30 -22.50
CA HIS A 153 -21.90 -8.94 -22.72
C HIS A 153 -22.91 -8.66 -21.60
N GLU A 154 -24.21 -8.63 -21.93
CA GLU A 154 -25.31 -8.33 -20.99
C GLU A 154 -25.43 -9.30 -19.80
N GLN A 155 -24.79 -10.45 -19.87
CA GLN A 155 -24.81 -11.46 -18.81
C GLN A 155 -23.40 -11.79 -18.31
N CYS A 156 -22.43 -10.92 -18.59
CA CYS A 156 -21.06 -11.11 -18.15
C CYS A 156 -20.99 -11.15 -16.63
N ARG A 157 -20.51 -12.27 -16.09
CA ARG A 157 -20.23 -12.42 -14.66
C ARG A 157 -18.74 -12.33 -14.42
N ILE A 158 -18.36 -11.34 -13.63
CA ILE A 158 -17.01 -11.23 -13.07
C ILE A 158 -17.05 -11.87 -11.69
N SER A 159 -16.35 -12.99 -11.53
CA SER A 159 -16.52 -13.86 -10.37
C SER A 159 -15.85 -13.31 -9.10
N GLN A 160 -14.83 -12.46 -9.22
CA GLN A 160 -14.07 -11.94 -8.08
C GLN A 160 -14.09 -10.41 -8.05
N GLN A 161 -13.26 -9.76 -8.88
CA GLN A 161 -12.93 -8.35 -8.68
C GLN A 161 -12.82 -7.58 -10.00
N VAL A 162 -13.28 -6.33 -9.96
CA VAL A 162 -13.07 -5.33 -11.01
C VAL A 162 -12.27 -4.19 -10.40
N TYR A 163 -11.10 -3.93 -10.95
CA TYR A 163 -10.23 -2.85 -10.56
C TYR A 163 -10.13 -1.85 -11.70
N VAL A 164 -10.46 -0.59 -11.43
CA VAL A 164 -10.42 0.50 -12.40
C VAL A 164 -9.74 1.70 -11.75
N ARG A 165 -8.50 2.00 -12.14
CA ARG A 165 -7.76 3.15 -11.60
C ARG A 165 -7.13 4.04 -12.66
N ARG A 166 -7.18 5.36 -12.47
CA ARG A 166 -6.58 6.36 -13.37
C ARG A 166 -7.00 6.11 -14.83
N CYS A 167 -8.29 5.80 -14.99
CA CYS A 167 -8.98 5.79 -16.28
C CYS A 167 -9.70 7.13 -16.46
N SER A 168 -10.39 7.31 -17.60
CA SER A 168 -11.16 8.54 -17.84
C SER A 168 -12.24 8.74 -16.78
N ASP A 169 -12.46 9.98 -16.35
CA ASP A 169 -13.53 10.35 -15.40
C ASP A 169 -14.94 10.11 -15.96
N VAL A 170 -15.06 10.00 -17.30
CA VAL A 170 -16.30 9.70 -18.01
C VAL A 170 -16.43 8.24 -18.41
N LEU A 171 -15.57 7.36 -17.86
CA LEU A 171 -15.59 5.94 -18.18
C LEU A 171 -16.95 5.34 -17.83
N THR A 172 -17.61 4.82 -18.86
CA THR A 172 -18.86 4.09 -18.76
C THR A 172 -18.55 2.61 -18.62
N LEU A 173 -18.93 2.04 -17.48
CA LEU A 173 -18.91 0.60 -17.27
C LEU A 173 -20.18 -0.03 -17.84
N SER A 174 -20.11 -1.31 -18.15
CA SER A 174 -21.28 -2.04 -18.63
C SER A 174 -22.37 -2.07 -17.58
N ARG A 175 -23.58 -1.66 -17.97
CA ARG A 175 -24.77 -1.64 -17.08
C ARG A 175 -25.15 -2.98 -16.47
N THR A 176 -24.65 -4.06 -17.06
CA THR A 176 -24.94 -5.44 -16.70
C THR A 176 -23.80 -6.12 -15.94
N LEU A 177 -22.75 -5.37 -15.60
CA LEU A 177 -21.60 -5.89 -14.89
C LEU A 177 -22.04 -6.43 -13.51
N SER A 178 -21.79 -7.72 -13.28
CA SER A 178 -21.94 -8.35 -11.97
C SER A 178 -20.55 -8.70 -11.46
N THR A 179 -20.18 -8.17 -10.30
CA THR A 179 -18.89 -8.47 -9.64
C THR A 179 -19.07 -8.56 -8.13
N GLU A 180 -18.29 -9.38 -7.43
CA GLU A 180 -18.33 -9.40 -5.97
C GLU A 180 -17.76 -8.09 -5.43
N GLU A 181 -16.65 -7.63 -6.00
CA GLU A 181 -15.94 -6.43 -5.58
C GLU A 181 -15.66 -5.50 -6.76
N LEU A 182 -15.88 -4.20 -6.55
CA LEU A 182 -15.49 -3.13 -7.47
C LEU A 182 -14.55 -2.17 -6.74
N ASN A 183 -13.29 -2.12 -7.15
CA ASN A 183 -12.28 -1.18 -6.68
C ASN A 183 -12.09 -0.10 -7.75
N THR A 184 -12.41 1.14 -7.40
CA THR A 184 -12.33 2.23 -8.37
C THR A 184 -11.95 3.57 -7.77
N ASP A 185 -11.25 4.38 -8.55
CA ASP A 185 -11.06 5.81 -8.29
C ASP A 185 -11.95 6.72 -9.14
N MET A 186 -12.86 6.14 -9.95
CA MET A 186 -13.79 6.90 -10.79
C MET A 186 -14.80 7.69 -9.94
N PRO A 187 -15.23 8.90 -10.39
CA PRO A 187 -16.23 9.70 -9.68
C PRO A 187 -17.50 8.91 -9.37
N LEU A 188 -18.00 9.00 -8.13
CA LEU A 188 -19.17 8.23 -7.69
C LEU A 188 -20.40 8.37 -8.59
N MET A 189 -20.63 9.54 -9.21
CA MET A 189 -21.72 9.74 -10.16
C MET A 189 -21.61 8.88 -11.42
N SER A 190 -20.39 8.64 -11.93
CA SER A 190 -20.16 7.75 -13.07
C SER A 190 -20.53 6.31 -12.73
N VAL A 191 -20.25 5.89 -11.50
CA VAL A 191 -20.62 4.56 -11.01
C VAL A 191 -22.13 4.53 -10.76
N LEU A 192 -22.68 5.50 -9.98
CA LEU A 192 -24.06 5.59 -9.46
C LEU A 192 -25.15 5.81 -10.49
N HIS A 193 -24.86 6.50 -11.59
CA HIS A 193 -25.87 6.69 -12.64
C HIS A 193 -26.33 5.34 -13.25
N ASP A 194 -25.48 4.31 -13.17
CA ASP A 194 -25.77 2.95 -13.66
C ASP A 194 -26.19 1.94 -12.57
N HIS A 195 -26.34 2.37 -11.30
CA HIS A 195 -26.58 1.46 -10.16
C HIS A 195 -27.94 0.78 -10.11
N ALA A 196 -28.91 1.18 -10.93
CA ALA A 196 -30.18 0.46 -10.99
C ALA A 196 -29.99 -1.03 -11.38
N ARG A 197 -28.81 -1.43 -11.89
CA ARG A 197 -28.51 -2.79 -12.33
C ARG A 197 -27.13 -3.36 -11.92
N LEU A 198 -26.23 -2.58 -11.35
CA LEU A 198 -24.94 -3.08 -10.85
C LEU A 198 -25.14 -4.00 -9.64
N ARG A 199 -24.75 -5.27 -9.79
CA ARG A 199 -24.82 -6.27 -8.71
C ARG A 199 -23.45 -6.38 -8.05
N VAL A 200 -23.13 -5.42 -7.20
CA VAL A 200 -21.87 -5.35 -6.46
C VAL A 200 -22.11 -5.57 -4.97
N SER A 201 -21.33 -6.45 -4.34
CA SER A 201 -21.44 -6.71 -2.89
C SER A 201 -20.53 -5.79 -2.07
N THR A 202 -19.33 -5.50 -2.60
CA THR A 202 -18.31 -4.67 -1.95
C THR A 202 -17.80 -3.60 -2.92
N LEU A 203 -17.83 -2.34 -2.49
CA LEU A 203 -17.36 -1.19 -3.27
C LEU A 203 -16.17 -0.56 -2.54
N GLU A 204 -15.00 -0.59 -3.17
CA GLU A 204 -13.79 0.07 -2.68
C GLU A 204 -13.54 1.36 -3.48
N LEU A 205 -13.55 2.49 -2.79
CA LEU A 205 -13.45 3.81 -3.40
C LEU A 205 -12.16 4.50 -3.02
N HIS A 206 -11.50 5.10 -4.00
CA HIS A 206 -10.19 5.75 -3.84
C HIS A 206 -10.20 7.17 -4.43
N HIS A 207 -9.41 8.08 -3.88
CA HIS A 207 -9.05 9.39 -4.47
C HIS A 207 -10.21 10.25 -5.04
N GLN A 208 -10.40 10.29 -6.37
CA GLN A 208 -11.40 11.17 -6.99
C GLN A 208 -12.84 10.68 -6.72
N ALA A 209 -13.01 9.36 -6.53
CA ALA A 209 -14.30 8.75 -6.25
C ALA A 209 -14.97 9.32 -4.99
N ILE A 210 -14.19 9.88 -4.06
CA ILE A 210 -14.62 10.20 -2.70
C ILE A 210 -14.65 11.70 -2.42
N ARG A 211 -14.58 12.55 -3.46
CA ARG A 211 -14.74 14.01 -3.32
C ARG A 211 -16.10 14.39 -2.72
N ASP A 212 -17.14 13.64 -3.06
CA ASP A 212 -18.47 13.79 -2.51
C ASP A 212 -19.03 12.41 -2.13
N LEU A 213 -19.24 12.19 -0.82
CA LEU A 213 -19.82 10.95 -0.28
C LEU A 213 -21.35 11.02 -0.17
N THR A 214 -21.97 12.16 -0.47
CA THR A 214 -23.44 12.32 -0.49
C THR A 214 -24.16 11.24 -1.31
N PRO A 215 -23.65 10.83 -2.48
CA PRO A 215 -24.29 9.80 -3.30
C PRO A 215 -24.33 8.42 -2.63
N LEU A 216 -23.45 8.11 -1.66
CA LEU A 216 -23.45 6.82 -0.97
C LEU A 216 -24.69 6.59 -0.09
N ARG A 217 -25.46 7.64 0.21
CA ARG A 217 -26.70 7.53 1.00
C ARG A 217 -27.82 6.80 0.27
N THR A 218 -27.77 6.73 -1.05
CA THR A 218 -28.78 6.04 -1.86
C THR A 218 -28.48 4.55 -2.00
N LEU A 219 -27.30 4.10 -1.55
CA LEU A 219 -26.92 2.69 -1.60
C LEU A 219 -27.71 1.87 -0.56
N PRO A 220 -28.15 0.65 -0.92
CA PRO A 220 -28.77 -0.25 0.03
C PRO A 220 -27.76 -0.74 1.08
N ASP A 221 -28.22 -0.98 2.30
CA ASP A 221 -27.39 -1.45 3.42
C ASP A 221 -26.70 -2.80 3.19
N SER A 222 -27.12 -3.55 2.16
CA SER A 222 -26.49 -4.80 1.73
C SER A 222 -25.12 -4.60 1.07
N VAL A 223 -24.83 -3.40 0.55
CA VAL A 223 -23.56 -3.08 -0.08
C VAL A 223 -22.56 -2.65 0.98
N GLN A 224 -21.40 -3.30 1.03
CA GLN A 224 -20.31 -2.91 1.92
C GLN A 224 -19.42 -1.90 1.21
N VAL A 225 -19.27 -0.71 1.77
CA VAL A 225 -18.41 0.32 1.18
C VAL A 225 -17.13 0.46 2.01
N LYS A 226 -15.99 0.45 1.32
CA LYS A 226 -14.67 0.79 1.86
C LYS A 226 -14.16 2.04 1.17
N VAL A 227 -13.67 2.98 1.95
CA VAL A 227 -13.24 4.30 1.46
C VAL A 227 -11.78 4.49 1.82
N PHE A 228 -10.94 4.85 0.85
CA PHE A 228 -9.51 5.01 1.03
C PHE A 228 -9.01 6.36 0.53
N HIS A 229 -8.06 6.96 1.27
CA HIS A 229 -7.46 8.27 0.96
C HIS A 229 -8.46 9.44 1.04
N PHE A 230 -9.43 9.35 1.95
CA PHE A 230 -10.45 10.39 2.13
C PHE A 230 -9.90 11.60 2.89
N THR A 231 -10.07 12.80 2.34
CA THR A 231 -9.71 14.03 3.05
C THR A 231 -10.99 14.80 3.37
N PRO A 232 -11.43 14.83 4.65
CA PRO A 232 -12.67 15.50 5.03
C PRO A 232 -12.60 17.00 4.71
N GLN A 233 -13.64 17.51 4.04
CA GLN A 233 -13.76 18.93 3.72
C GLN A 233 -14.43 19.67 4.88
N ARG A 234 -14.12 20.96 5.09
CA ARG A 234 -14.57 21.76 6.26
C ARG A 234 -16.09 21.85 6.47
N ARG A 235 -16.93 21.36 5.55
CA ARG A 235 -18.40 21.36 5.72
C ARG A 235 -18.84 20.07 6.38
N ARG A 236 -19.63 20.21 7.46
CA ARG A 236 -20.28 19.13 8.19
C ARG A 236 -20.85 18.08 7.23
N GLU A 237 -20.15 16.96 7.09
CA GLU A 237 -20.63 15.74 6.45
C GLU A 237 -21.70 15.14 7.36
N ALA A 238 -22.85 15.79 7.39
CA ALA A 238 -23.94 15.54 8.33
C ALA A 238 -24.58 14.18 8.05
N GLY A 239 -24.05 13.11 8.63
CA GLY A 239 -24.58 11.75 8.53
C GLY A 239 -23.83 10.93 7.50
N ALA A 240 -22.62 10.51 7.85
CA ALA A 240 -21.86 9.50 7.13
C ALA A 240 -22.74 8.29 6.74
N ALA A 241 -22.56 7.81 5.50
CA ALA A 241 -23.39 6.73 4.97
C ALA A 241 -23.21 5.44 5.80
N ARG A 242 -24.33 4.80 6.16
CA ARG A 242 -24.34 3.59 7.03
C ARG A 242 -23.71 2.36 6.36
N CYS A 243 -23.65 2.37 5.03
CA CYS A 243 -23.03 1.32 4.22
C CYS A 243 -21.49 1.29 4.36
N ILE A 244 -20.86 2.36 4.87
CA ILE A 244 -19.41 2.43 5.04
C ILE A 244 -18.98 1.57 6.23
N ARG A 245 -18.14 0.57 5.97
CA ARG A 245 -17.62 -0.37 6.96
C ARG A 245 -16.16 -0.12 7.31
N GLU A 246 -15.41 0.37 6.33
CA GLU A 246 -13.98 0.68 6.45
C GLU A 246 -13.70 2.07 5.87
N LEU A 247 -12.96 2.89 6.61
CA LEU A 247 -12.63 4.26 6.23
C LEU A 247 -11.16 4.56 6.55
N HIS A 248 -10.39 4.89 5.52
CA HIS A 248 -9.03 5.41 5.63
C HIS A 248 -9.02 6.87 5.20
N MET A 249 -8.78 7.75 6.17
CA MET A 249 -8.81 9.19 5.97
C MET A 249 -7.46 9.85 6.25
N SER A 250 -7.20 10.94 5.53
CA SER A 250 -6.04 11.81 5.73
C SER A 250 -6.47 13.14 6.34
N VAL A 251 -5.84 13.53 7.45
CA VAL A 251 -6.11 14.81 8.12
C VAL A 251 -5.20 15.88 7.53
N THR A 252 -5.78 17.03 7.19
CA THR A 252 -5.01 18.18 6.69
C THR A 252 -4.20 18.81 7.83
N PRO A 253 -2.94 19.20 7.60
CA PRO A 253 -2.16 19.94 8.60
C PRO A 253 -2.87 21.21 9.06
N TYR A 254 -2.67 21.58 10.32
CA TYR A 254 -3.25 22.78 10.96
C TYR A 254 -4.79 22.76 11.03
N SER A 255 -5.39 21.57 10.96
CA SER A 255 -6.84 21.39 11.06
C SER A 255 -7.21 20.55 12.28
N THR A 256 -8.45 20.74 12.74
CA THR A 256 -9.10 19.84 13.70
C THR A 256 -10.15 19.04 12.96
N THR A 257 -10.02 17.71 12.99
CA THR A 257 -10.97 16.78 12.38
C THR A 257 -11.76 16.06 13.47
N ASP A 258 -13.08 16.26 13.48
CA ASP A 258 -14.00 15.54 14.35
C ASP A 258 -14.45 14.24 13.68
N ILE A 259 -14.17 13.11 14.33
CA ILE A 259 -14.47 11.78 13.81
C ILE A 259 -15.79 11.23 14.37
N TYR A 260 -16.45 11.93 15.30
CA TYR A 260 -17.73 11.51 15.86
C TYR A 260 -18.79 11.10 14.80
N PRO A 261 -18.90 11.77 13.63
CA PRO A 261 -19.82 11.34 12.56
C PRO A 261 -19.61 9.92 12.04
N TRP A 262 -18.42 9.33 12.26
CA TRP A 262 -17.99 8.04 11.73
C TRP A 262 -17.97 6.92 12.78
N GLY A 263 -18.54 7.14 13.98
CA GLY A 263 -18.51 6.15 15.07
C GLY A 263 -19.15 4.79 14.74
N HIS A 264 -20.02 4.70 13.72
CA HIS A 264 -20.60 3.44 13.24
C HIS A 264 -19.65 2.62 12.35
N VAL A 265 -18.59 3.23 11.82
CA VAL A 265 -17.59 2.57 10.97
C VAL A 265 -16.84 1.56 11.82
N ARG A 266 -16.70 0.33 11.31
CA ARG A 266 -16.09 -0.78 12.06
C ARG A 266 -14.58 -0.60 12.15
N ASP A 267 -13.97 -0.28 11.01
CA ASP A 267 -12.54 -0.17 10.83
C ASP A 267 -12.19 1.24 10.35
N LEU A 268 -11.58 2.03 11.23
CA LEU A 268 -11.25 3.43 11.00
C LEU A 268 -9.73 3.59 11.05
N SER A 269 -9.16 4.14 9.98
CA SER A 269 -7.75 4.46 9.85
C SER A 269 -7.61 5.95 9.56
N VAL A 270 -6.80 6.64 10.35
CA VAL A 270 -6.62 8.09 10.25
C VAL A 270 -5.14 8.42 10.22
N SER A 271 -4.70 9.09 9.16
CA SER A 271 -3.31 9.51 9.01
C SER A 271 -3.20 11.03 8.92
N GLY A 272 -2.42 11.66 9.80
CA GLY A 272 -2.04 13.06 9.68
C GLY A 272 -0.76 13.23 8.87
N GLY A 273 -0.53 14.46 8.41
CA GLY A 273 0.74 14.87 7.82
C GLY A 273 1.82 15.05 8.90
N ASP A 274 1.44 15.69 10.01
CA ASP A 274 2.30 15.96 11.16
C ASP A 274 1.50 15.84 12.48
N ALA A 275 2.12 15.16 13.44
CA ALA A 275 1.58 14.86 14.76
C ALA A 275 1.39 16.08 15.66
N THR A 276 1.95 17.25 15.31
CA THR A 276 1.76 18.49 16.08
C THR A 276 0.63 19.36 15.53
N THR A 277 0.32 19.25 14.24
CA THR A 277 -0.60 20.15 13.54
C THR A 277 -1.93 19.51 13.16
N SER A 278 -1.99 18.17 13.13
CA SER A 278 -3.18 17.41 12.71
C SER A 278 -3.99 16.97 13.93
N LYS A 279 -4.90 17.81 14.42
CA LYS A 279 -5.71 17.51 15.62
C LYS A 279 -6.89 16.59 15.29
N ILE A 280 -7.11 15.60 16.13
CA ILE A 280 -8.25 14.69 16.04
C ILE A 280 -9.10 14.74 17.32
N THR A 281 -10.43 14.70 17.15
CA THR A 281 -11.43 14.63 18.23
C THR A 281 -12.49 13.57 17.93
N GLY A 282 -13.27 13.17 18.94
CA GLY A 282 -14.47 12.34 18.71
C GLY A 282 -14.22 10.84 18.46
N LEU A 283 -13.10 10.28 18.93
CA LEU A 283 -12.75 8.86 18.79
C LEU A 283 -13.55 7.90 19.72
N GLN A 284 -14.58 8.39 20.41
CA GLN A 284 -15.34 7.60 21.37
C GLN A 284 -16.24 6.59 20.64
N ASP A 285 -16.38 5.38 21.20
CA ASP A 285 -17.23 4.29 20.70
C ASP A 285 -16.84 3.70 19.33
N ALA A 286 -15.79 4.20 18.69
CA ALA A 286 -15.25 3.62 17.47
C ALA A 286 -14.63 2.23 17.74
N LYS A 287 -14.95 1.22 16.93
CA LYS A 287 -14.58 -0.18 17.24
C LYS A 287 -13.10 -0.47 17.07
N ASN A 288 -12.60 -0.40 15.84
CA ASN A 288 -11.20 -0.65 15.51
C ASN A 288 -10.59 0.62 14.92
N VAL A 289 -9.63 1.20 15.63
CA VAL A 289 -9.06 2.50 15.30
C VAL A 289 -7.55 2.39 15.12
N ASP A 290 -7.04 2.86 13.99
CA ASP A 290 -5.62 3.08 13.70
C ASP A 290 -5.40 4.58 13.46
N VAL A 291 -4.59 5.24 14.28
CA VAL A 291 -4.25 6.66 14.14
C VAL A 291 -2.75 6.80 13.96
N ARG A 292 -2.32 7.57 12.96
CA ARG A 292 -0.91 7.77 12.64
C ARG A 292 -0.58 9.25 12.48
N ARG A 293 0.49 9.71 13.12
CA ARG A 293 1.01 11.09 12.99
C ARG A 293 -0.05 12.16 13.26
N CYS A 294 -0.75 12.05 14.38
CA CYS A 294 -1.79 13.01 14.76
C CYS A 294 -1.63 13.51 16.20
N TRP A 295 -2.17 14.70 16.46
CA TRP A 295 -2.28 15.28 17.78
C TRP A 295 -3.59 14.85 18.45
N LEU A 296 -3.49 14.26 19.63
CA LEU A 296 -4.61 13.79 20.44
C LEU A 296 -4.70 14.60 21.73
N ALA A 297 -5.88 15.13 22.04
CA ALA A 297 -6.09 16.01 23.20
C ALA A 297 -7.34 15.66 24.04
N GLU A 298 -8.05 14.60 23.67
CA GLU A 298 -9.33 14.23 24.26
C GLU A 298 -9.29 12.82 24.83
N ALA A 299 -10.26 12.50 25.70
CA ALA A 299 -10.42 11.15 26.20
C ALA A 299 -10.90 10.19 25.08
N ILE A 300 -10.24 9.05 24.97
CA ILE A 300 -10.60 7.96 24.06
C ILE A 300 -11.22 6.84 24.91
N SER A 301 -12.42 6.39 24.54
CA SER A 301 -13.11 5.35 25.30
C SER A 301 -13.95 4.41 24.43
N ASN A 302 -14.18 3.21 24.97
CA ASN A 302 -15.03 2.17 24.39
C ASN A 302 -14.58 1.64 23.00
N CYS A 303 -13.28 1.69 22.71
CA CYS A 303 -12.73 1.08 21.49
C CYS A 303 -12.39 -0.39 21.73
N HIS A 304 -12.68 -1.28 20.78
CA HIS A 304 -12.26 -2.69 20.89
C HIS A 304 -10.75 -2.85 20.66
N ARG A 305 -10.21 -2.09 19.70
CA ARG A 305 -8.79 -2.04 19.38
C ARG A 305 -8.38 -0.60 19.04
N LEU A 306 -7.30 -0.12 19.65
CA LEU A 306 -6.71 1.19 19.39
C LEU A 306 -5.22 1.05 19.11
N ASN A 307 -4.81 1.48 17.93
CA ASN A 307 -3.43 1.56 17.51
C ASN A 307 -3.05 3.03 17.27
N LEU A 308 -2.01 3.51 17.96
CA LEU A 308 -1.51 4.88 17.84
C LEU A 308 -0.04 4.83 17.39
N HIS A 309 0.27 5.42 16.24
CA HIS A 309 1.61 5.38 15.65
C HIS A 309 2.17 6.79 15.43
N SER A 310 3.31 7.12 16.06
CA SER A 310 3.95 8.44 15.95
C SER A 310 2.99 9.60 16.27
N CYS A 311 2.10 9.40 17.23
CA CYS A 311 1.16 10.42 17.68
C CYS A 311 1.75 11.27 18.80
N SER A 312 1.15 12.44 19.05
CA SER A 312 1.58 13.38 20.10
C SER A 312 0.37 13.93 20.84
N GLY A 313 0.58 14.50 22.02
CA GLY A 313 -0.47 15.17 22.80
C GLY A 313 -0.77 14.49 24.13
N LYS A 314 -1.91 14.83 24.74
CA LYS A 314 -2.31 14.38 26.08
C LYS A 314 -3.62 13.63 25.99
N VAL A 315 -3.66 12.39 26.43
CA VAL A 315 -4.82 11.52 26.24
C VAL A 315 -5.13 10.67 27.48
N ASN A 316 -6.43 10.53 27.73
CA ASN A 316 -6.99 9.60 28.71
C ASN A 316 -7.60 8.43 27.95
N ILE A 317 -7.20 7.19 28.25
CA ILE A 317 -7.66 5.99 27.54
C ILE A 317 -8.42 5.10 28.52
N THR A 318 -9.68 4.80 28.21
CA THR A 318 -10.50 3.94 29.09
C THR A 318 -11.28 2.89 28.31
N ARG A 319 -11.39 1.67 28.84
CA ARG A 319 -12.17 0.56 28.24
C ARG A 319 -11.72 0.25 26.81
N VAL A 320 -10.41 0.08 26.64
CA VAL A 320 -9.80 -0.32 25.38
C VAL A 320 -9.09 -1.66 25.59
N PRO A 321 -9.72 -2.81 25.26
CA PRO A 321 -9.13 -4.11 25.55
C PRO A 321 -7.75 -4.29 24.92
N ASN A 322 -7.54 -3.84 23.69
CA ASN A 322 -6.27 -3.96 22.97
C ASN A 322 -5.74 -2.57 22.61
N LEU A 323 -4.68 -2.15 23.28
CA LEU A 323 -4.02 -0.86 23.08
C LEU A 323 -2.60 -1.08 22.59
N THR A 324 -2.26 -0.50 21.44
CA THR A 324 -0.90 -0.45 20.92
C THR A 324 -0.50 1.00 20.68
N ILE A 325 0.64 1.42 21.23
CA ILE A 325 1.20 2.74 20.99
C ILE A 325 2.66 2.56 20.59
N THR A 326 3.04 3.06 19.43
CA THR A 326 4.42 2.95 18.94
C THR A 326 4.91 4.29 18.42
N ASN A 327 6.11 4.71 18.80
CA ASN A 327 6.70 5.99 18.38
C ASN A 327 5.86 7.22 18.79
N GLY A 328 6.52 8.37 18.95
CA GLY A 328 5.86 9.64 19.26
C GLY A 328 6.03 10.11 20.71
N THR A 329 5.31 11.16 21.08
CA THR A 329 5.50 11.90 22.34
C THR A 329 4.20 12.02 23.15
N LEU A 330 3.33 11.00 23.03
CA LEU A 330 2.07 10.94 23.79
C LEU A 330 2.31 10.93 25.30
N VAL A 331 1.56 11.79 25.99
CA VAL A 331 1.42 11.81 27.44
C VAL A 331 0.11 11.13 27.80
N LEU A 332 0.22 9.96 28.42
CA LEU A 332 -0.92 9.16 28.85
C LEU A 332 -1.30 9.57 30.27
N GLU A 333 -2.24 10.50 30.43
CA GLU A 333 -2.62 11.01 31.76
C GLU A 333 -3.24 9.92 32.64
N SER A 334 -4.13 9.12 32.06
CA SER A 334 -4.76 7.97 32.71
C SER A 334 -5.07 6.86 31.71
N VAL A 335 -4.80 5.62 32.09
CA VAL A 335 -5.14 4.43 31.30
C VAL A 335 -5.90 3.43 32.18
N ALA A 336 -7.15 3.13 31.83
CA ALA A 336 -8.00 2.26 32.65
C ALA A 336 -8.74 1.17 31.86
N HIS A 337 -8.93 0.01 32.47
CA HIS A 337 -9.68 -1.13 31.91
C HIS A 337 -9.14 -1.59 30.55
N VAL A 338 -7.86 -1.94 30.51
CA VAL A 338 -7.15 -2.43 29.32
C VAL A 338 -6.73 -3.87 29.55
N GLN A 339 -6.96 -4.77 28.59
CA GLN A 339 -6.56 -6.17 28.73
C GLN A 339 -5.10 -6.35 28.29
N ALA A 340 -4.74 -5.86 27.12
CA ALA A 340 -3.38 -5.89 26.59
C ALA A 340 -2.96 -4.50 26.14
N MET A 341 -1.88 -3.99 26.72
CA MET A 341 -1.24 -2.73 26.39
C MET A 341 0.18 -3.01 25.89
N THR A 342 0.50 -2.57 24.68
CA THR A 342 1.86 -2.62 24.11
C THR A 342 2.34 -1.21 23.82
N LEU A 343 3.44 -0.80 24.45
CA LEU A 343 4.08 0.49 24.22
C LEU A 343 5.47 0.23 23.64
N ALA A 344 5.79 0.82 22.49
CA ALA A 344 7.03 0.55 21.77
C ALA A 344 7.76 1.82 21.32
N SER A 345 9.08 1.91 21.54
CA SER A 345 9.91 3.01 21.02
C SER A 345 9.42 4.40 21.47
N LEU A 346 9.12 4.53 22.77
CA LEU A 346 8.58 5.74 23.38
C LEU A 346 9.44 6.17 24.57
N THR A 347 9.43 7.45 24.88
CA THR A 347 9.76 7.91 26.24
C THR A 347 8.49 7.76 27.08
N LEU A 348 8.51 6.85 28.06
CA LEU A 348 7.33 6.54 28.86
C LEU A 348 6.92 7.77 29.69
N ASN A 349 5.79 8.37 29.32
CA ASN A 349 5.13 9.41 30.09
C ASN A 349 3.70 8.95 30.40
N LEU A 350 3.58 8.19 31.47
CA LEU A 350 2.35 7.53 31.90
C LEU A 350 2.00 8.01 33.32
N GLY A 351 0.84 8.65 33.45
CA GLY A 351 0.32 9.21 34.69
C GLY A 351 -0.15 8.11 35.63
N VAL A 352 -1.40 7.63 35.47
CA VAL A 352 -1.93 6.56 36.34
C VAL A 352 -2.58 5.44 35.52
N THR A 353 -2.25 4.19 35.85
CA THR A 353 -2.93 3.00 35.29
C THR A 353 -3.90 2.39 36.29
N HIS A 354 -5.03 1.88 35.81
CA HIS A 354 -6.01 1.16 36.62
C HIS A 354 -6.55 -0.06 35.89
N ASN A 355 -6.48 -1.23 36.52
CA ASN A 355 -7.03 -2.47 35.97
C ASN A 355 -6.50 -2.77 34.54
N VAL A 356 -5.17 -2.81 34.42
CA VAL A 356 -4.46 -3.22 33.21
C VAL A 356 -3.96 -4.64 33.41
N ASP A 357 -4.40 -5.59 32.58
CA ASP A 357 -4.03 -7.00 32.78
C ASP A 357 -2.59 -7.28 32.32
N THR A 358 -2.25 -6.97 31.07
CA THR A 358 -0.89 -7.10 30.54
C THR A 358 -0.38 -5.79 29.97
N CYS A 359 0.82 -5.38 30.37
CA CYS A 359 1.57 -4.25 29.84
C CYS A 359 2.93 -4.73 29.32
N ARG A 360 3.17 -4.55 28.02
CA ARG A 360 4.45 -4.84 27.38
C ARG A 360 5.10 -3.54 26.93
N LEU A 361 6.31 -3.27 27.41
CA LEU A 361 7.14 -2.15 27.02
C LEU A 361 8.32 -2.68 26.20
N THR A 362 8.49 -2.19 24.97
CA THR A 362 9.57 -2.62 24.07
C THR A 362 10.39 -1.43 23.58
N MET A 363 11.71 -1.43 23.73
CA MET A 363 12.57 -0.32 23.27
C MET A 363 12.16 1.05 23.86
N CYS A 364 11.58 1.08 25.06
CA CYS A 364 11.14 2.31 25.71
C CYS A 364 12.21 2.88 26.65
N THR A 365 12.26 4.21 26.74
CA THR A 365 13.01 4.93 27.78
C THR A 365 12.07 5.24 28.94
N ILE A 366 12.34 4.70 30.13
CA ILE A 366 11.47 4.81 31.30
C ILE A 366 12.17 5.63 32.38
N ARG A 367 11.60 6.80 32.70
CA ARG A 367 12.13 7.68 33.75
C ARG A 367 11.51 7.40 35.12
N ASN A 368 10.27 6.91 35.15
CA ASN A 368 9.52 6.65 36.37
C ASN A 368 8.50 5.52 36.11
N PHE A 369 8.41 4.56 37.04
CA PHE A 369 7.48 3.42 36.96
C PHE A 369 6.18 3.65 37.75
N SER A 370 6.05 4.76 38.49
CA SER A 370 4.92 5.02 39.40
C SER A 370 3.55 4.94 38.70
N GLY A 371 3.48 5.28 37.41
CA GLY A 371 2.26 5.21 36.63
C GLY A 371 1.78 3.81 36.29
N LEU A 372 2.55 2.75 36.57
CA LEU A 372 2.20 1.35 36.29
C LEU A 372 1.52 0.63 37.46
N SER A 373 1.10 1.34 38.51
CA SER A 373 0.56 0.75 39.74
C SER A 373 -0.69 -0.13 39.56
N GLY A 374 -1.46 0.08 38.49
CA GLY A 374 -2.64 -0.71 38.16
C GLY A 374 -2.39 -1.90 37.22
N VAL A 375 -1.13 -2.24 36.92
CA VAL A 375 -0.73 -3.32 36.00
C VAL A 375 -0.57 -4.65 36.73
N ARG A 376 -1.12 -5.75 36.19
CA ARG A 376 -0.96 -7.11 36.75
C ARG A 376 0.25 -7.85 36.19
N HIS A 377 0.47 -7.79 34.88
CA HIS A 377 1.58 -8.44 34.20
C HIS A 377 2.40 -7.39 33.47
N LEU A 378 3.67 -7.22 33.85
CA LEU A 378 4.58 -6.25 33.26
C LEU A 378 5.72 -6.98 32.54
N GLU A 379 5.89 -6.68 31.26
CA GLU A 379 6.98 -7.18 30.43
C GLU A 379 7.82 -6.01 29.93
N LEU A 380 9.10 -6.00 30.25
CA LEU A 380 10.09 -5.03 29.79
C LEU A 380 11.06 -5.74 28.84
N GLU A 381 11.15 -5.26 27.61
CA GLU A 381 12.03 -5.83 26.59
C GLU A 381 12.85 -4.72 25.93
N ASN A 382 14.17 -4.81 26.02
CA ASN A 382 15.07 -3.83 25.42
C ASN A 382 14.83 -2.37 25.87
N CYS A 383 14.26 -2.18 27.08
CA CYS A 383 14.01 -0.85 27.66
C CYS A 383 15.25 -0.25 28.34
N SER A 384 15.28 1.07 28.48
CA SER A 384 16.29 1.81 29.24
C SER A 384 15.71 2.52 30.47
N PHE A 385 16.31 2.35 31.65
CA PHE A 385 15.91 3.05 32.90
C PHE A 385 17.01 3.07 33.96
N ASN A 386 16.99 4.08 34.84
CA ASN A 386 18.07 4.31 35.83
C ASN A 386 17.77 3.80 37.24
N SER A 387 16.50 3.68 37.60
CA SER A 387 16.08 3.24 38.92
C SER A 387 14.80 2.42 38.81
N ILE A 388 14.66 1.45 39.72
CA ILE A 388 13.47 0.61 39.91
C ILE A 388 12.72 0.95 41.21
N ASP A 389 13.13 2.00 41.92
CA ASP A 389 12.57 2.34 43.25
C ASP A 389 11.07 2.65 43.19
N THR A 390 10.61 3.11 42.04
CA THR A 390 9.20 3.44 41.78
C THR A 390 8.42 2.28 41.15
N LEU A 391 9.03 1.10 41.01
CA LEU A 391 8.42 -0.06 40.36
C LEU A 391 7.33 -0.65 41.28
N PRO A 392 6.07 -0.73 40.82
CA PRO A 392 4.97 -1.22 41.65
C PRO A 392 5.01 -2.74 41.80
N ALA A 393 4.32 -3.24 42.81
CA ALA A 393 4.09 -4.67 42.96
C ALA A 393 3.19 -5.18 41.82
N VAL A 394 3.68 -6.17 41.08
CA VAL A 394 2.98 -6.80 39.96
C VAL A 394 2.86 -8.31 40.19
N ARG A 395 1.87 -8.98 39.56
CA ARG A 395 1.70 -10.44 39.65
C ARG A 395 2.71 -11.19 38.79
N ARG A 396 3.15 -10.62 37.69
CA ARG A 396 4.22 -11.19 36.86
C ARG A 396 5.11 -10.06 36.37
N LEU A 397 6.41 -10.22 36.53
CA LEU A 397 7.41 -9.31 35.99
C LEU A 397 8.35 -10.10 35.08
N ARG A 398 8.50 -9.66 33.83
CA ARG A 398 9.54 -10.15 32.92
C ARG A 398 10.41 -8.99 32.52
N VAL A 399 11.72 -9.11 32.70
CA VAL A 399 12.71 -8.13 32.25
C VAL A 399 13.66 -8.87 31.31
N HIS A 400 13.88 -8.33 30.11
CA HIS A 400 14.73 -8.94 29.11
C HIS A 400 15.52 -7.89 28.35
N ARG A 401 16.85 -8.05 28.29
CA ARG A 401 17.77 -7.17 27.54
C ARG A 401 17.64 -5.66 27.87
N CYS A 402 17.26 -5.31 29.11
CA CYS A 402 17.15 -3.91 29.52
C CYS A 402 18.52 -3.31 29.88
N ARG A 403 18.65 -1.98 29.76
CA ARG A 403 19.90 -1.23 30.06
C ARG A 403 19.65 -0.01 30.93
N THR A 404 20.70 0.57 31.50
CA THR A 404 20.61 1.89 32.16
C THR A 404 20.56 3.01 31.13
N ILE A 405 19.86 4.12 31.44
CA ILE A 405 19.95 5.36 30.65
C ILE A 405 21.28 6.01 31.02
N VAL A 406 22.10 6.28 30.02
CA VAL A 406 23.41 6.87 30.24
C VAL A 406 23.38 8.31 29.74
N GLY A 407 24.00 9.25 30.49
CA GLY A 407 24.22 10.61 29.99
C GLY A 407 25.19 10.58 28.80
N GLU A 408 25.18 11.61 27.96
CA GLU A 408 26.17 11.74 26.88
C GLU A 408 27.59 11.67 27.48
N GLY A 409 28.39 10.69 27.04
CA GLY A 409 29.80 10.54 27.42
C GLY A 409 30.13 9.46 28.47
N GLU A 410 29.15 8.82 29.10
CA GLU A 410 29.42 7.72 30.03
C GLU A 410 29.37 6.36 29.29
N PHE A 411 30.49 5.65 29.26
CA PHE A 411 30.58 4.25 28.85
C PHE A 411 31.23 3.46 30.00
N PRO A 412 30.85 2.18 30.23
CA PRO A 412 30.01 1.31 29.39
C PRO A 412 28.51 1.30 29.75
N PHE A 413 27.68 0.81 28.81
CA PHE A 413 26.25 0.55 29.03
C PHE A 413 26.05 -0.56 30.07
N ARG A 414 25.48 -0.23 31.25
CA ARG A 414 25.14 -1.27 32.23
C ARG A 414 23.86 -1.98 31.82
N ARG A 415 23.91 -3.31 31.74
CA ARG A 415 22.76 -4.18 31.44
C ARG A 415 22.09 -4.66 32.71
N TRP A 416 20.76 -4.63 32.73
CA TRP A 416 19.95 -5.24 33.77
C TRP A 416 19.84 -6.75 33.54
N ARG A 417 19.79 -7.53 34.63
CA ARG A 417 19.61 -8.98 34.56
C ARG A 417 18.28 -9.33 33.91
N SER A 418 18.30 -10.34 33.04
CA SER A 418 17.06 -10.89 32.50
C SER A 418 16.42 -11.80 33.53
N VAL A 419 15.20 -11.47 33.96
CA VAL A 419 14.49 -12.19 35.03
C VAL A 419 13.02 -12.41 34.67
N SER A 420 12.43 -13.47 35.19
CA SER A 420 10.99 -13.76 35.09
C SER A 420 10.46 -14.18 36.45
N LEU A 421 9.71 -13.29 37.08
CA LEU A 421 9.22 -13.43 38.46
C LEU A 421 7.71 -13.60 38.48
N HIS A 422 7.23 -14.44 39.40
CA HIS A 422 5.81 -14.70 39.64
C HIS A 422 5.45 -14.29 41.07
N ASN A 423 4.46 -13.40 41.19
CA ASN A 423 4.04 -12.71 42.42
C ASN A 423 5.20 -12.16 43.27
N PRO A 424 6.17 -11.43 42.71
CA PRO A 424 7.28 -10.92 43.49
C PRO A 424 6.82 -9.80 44.44
N THR A 425 7.36 -9.79 45.66
CA THR A 425 7.32 -8.60 46.51
C THR A 425 8.31 -7.56 45.97
N GLN A 426 8.13 -6.28 46.31
CA GLN A 426 9.11 -5.24 45.93
C GLN A 426 10.53 -5.60 46.38
N PHE A 427 10.68 -6.17 47.57
CA PHE A 427 11.97 -6.67 48.05
C PHE A 427 12.59 -7.71 47.10
N ILE A 428 11.81 -8.70 46.65
CA ILE A 428 12.29 -9.73 45.70
C ILE A 428 12.67 -9.09 44.35
N ILE A 429 11.90 -8.12 43.87
CA ILE A 429 12.21 -7.38 42.63
C ILE A 429 13.56 -6.67 42.78
N HIS A 430 13.74 -5.91 43.87
CA HIS A 430 14.99 -5.22 44.15
C HIS A 430 16.14 -6.21 44.26
N SER A 431 16.03 -7.27 45.05
CA SER A 431 17.12 -8.27 45.16
C SER A 431 17.45 -8.98 43.84
N ALA A 432 16.46 -9.21 42.97
CA ALA A 432 16.67 -9.91 41.70
C ALA A 432 17.28 -9.02 40.61
N LEU A 433 16.96 -7.72 40.62
CA LEU A 433 17.44 -6.74 39.63
C LEU A 433 18.66 -5.95 40.11
N SER A 434 18.87 -5.83 41.42
CA SER A 434 20.07 -5.21 41.99
C SER A 434 21.30 -5.98 41.52
N PRO A 435 22.36 -5.26 41.11
CA PRO A 435 23.64 -5.92 40.85
C PRO A 435 24.09 -6.60 42.15
N SER A 436 24.40 -7.90 42.09
CA SER A 436 25.13 -8.53 43.18
C SER A 436 26.51 -7.88 43.25
N ASP A 437 26.99 -7.58 44.46
CA ASP A 437 28.31 -7.02 44.80
C ASP A 437 29.52 -7.90 44.37
N GLY A 438 29.39 -8.71 43.32
CA GLY A 438 30.46 -9.52 42.76
C GLY A 438 30.23 -9.73 41.28
N GLY A 439 31.18 -9.25 40.48
CA GLY A 439 31.39 -9.62 39.07
C GLY A 439 30.26 -9.22 38.13
N TRP A 440 30.44 -8.09 37.45
CA TRP A 440 29.67 -7.78 36.26
C TRP A 440 29.95 -8.84 35.21
N VAL A 441 28.89 -9.44 34.67
CA VAL A 441 29.01 -10.40 33.57
C VAL A 441 29.26 -9.59 32.29
N GLU A 442 30.53 -9.47 31.92
CA GLU A 442 30.92 -9.35 30.52
C GLU A 442 30.68 -10.72 29.90
N ASP A 443 29.49 -10.91 29.32
CA ASP A 443 29.30 -12.05 28.44
C ASP A 443 29.98 -11.70 27.11
N ASP A 444 31.19 -12.26 26.97
CA ASP A 444 31.76 -12.81 25.75
C ASP A 444 30.68 -13.00 24.67
N ASP A 445 30.77 -12.21 23.61
CA ASP A 445 30.32 -12.63 22.30
C ASP A 445 31.25 -13.73 21.81
N GLY A 446 31.01 -14.95 22.31
CA GLY A 446 31.60 -16.18 21.78
C GLY A 446 31.26 -16.36 20.30
N SER A 447 32.04 -15.70 19.43
CA SER A 447 32.26 -16.07 18.05
C SER A 447 33.73 -16.46 17.92
N MET A 448 33.93 -17.77 17.80
CA MET A 448 35.17 -18.38 17.38
C MET A 448 35.62 -17.77 16.04
N SER A 449 36.81 -17.18 16.00
CA SER A 449 37.78 -17.42 14.92
C SER A 449 39.16 -16.92 15.33
N GLU A 450 40.06 -17.88 15.53
CA GLU A 450 41.51 -17.69 15.57
C GLU A 450 42.05 -17.13 14.24
N ASN A 451 43.26 -16.55 14.32
CA ASN A 451 44.16 -15.98 13.31
C ASN A 451 44.19 -14.45 13.41
N GLY A 452 45.30 -13.77 13.66
CA GLY A 452 46.70 -14.17 13.67
C GLY A 452 47.51 -12.97 13.17
N SER A 453 48.59 -12.67 13.89
CA SER A 453 49.83 -11.99 13.47
C SER A 453 49.82 -10.49 13.06
N ASP A 454 50.77 -9.79 13.72
CA ASP A 454 51.63 -8.69 13.25
C ASP A 454 50.94 -7.35 12.96
N GLY A 455 51.35 -6.19 13.47
CA GLY A 455 52.63 -5.74 14.00
C GLY A 455 52.86 -4.31 13.47
N ILE A 456 53.59 -3.49 14.24
CA ILE A 456 54.42 -2.35 13.78
C ILE A 456 53.81 -0.93 13.81
N ASP A 457 54.54 -0.10 14.59
CA ASP A 457 54.85 1.35 14.55
C ASP A 457 53.88 2.46 15.02
N SER A 458 54.27 3.06 16.16
CA SER A 458 54.81 4.44 16.34
C SER A 458 54.60 5.40 15.15
N ASP A 459 54.17 6.66 15.28
CA ASP A 459 54.55 7.73 16.21
C ASP A 459 53.59 8.94 15.99
N PRO A 460 53.67 10.01 16.81
CA PRO A 460 52.67 11.07 16.94
C PRO A 460 52.97 12.36 16.12
N ASP A 461 52.08 13.34 16.31
CA ASP A 461 52.20 14.78 16.01
C ASP A 461 52.02 15.25 14.55
N ARG A 462 50.96 16.04 14.34
CA ARG A 462 51.08 17.38 13.73
C ARG A 462 49.82 18.22 13.92
N GLU A 463 50.09 19.44 14.37
CA GLU A 463 49.23 20.60 14.55
C GLU A 463 48.91 21.28 13.20
N ASP A 464 48.12 22.37 13.32
CA ASP A 464 47.97 23.50 12.38
C ASP A 464 46.88 23.34 11.31
N GLU A 465 45.74 24.03 11.41
CA GLU A 465 45.46 25.50 11.27
C GLU A 465 44.91 25.80 9.86
N ASP A 466 44.18 26.92 9.78
CA ASP A 466 43.75 27.68 8.59
C ASP A 466 42.36 27.41 7.98
N ASP A 467 41.40 28.25 8.41
CA ASP A 467 40.77 29.33 7.63
C ASP A 467 40.61 29.13 6.11
N MET A 468 39.37 29.23 5.62
CA MET A 468 39.02 30.04 4.44
C MET A 468 37.52 30.42 4.45
N ASP A 469 37.30 31.74 4.52
CA ASP A 469 36.13 32.45 4.01
C ASP A 469 36.03 32.32 2.47
N ASP A 470 34.83 32.35 1.90
CA ASP A 470 34.46 33.17 0.72
C ASP A 470 33.00 32.85 0.32
N GLU A 471 32.13 33.87 0.34
CA GLU A 471 31.55 34.54 -0.85
C GLU A 471 30.58 33.62 -1.60
N GLY A 472 29.28 33.94 -1.67
CA GLY A 472 28.75 35.18 -2.23
C GLY A 472 28.35 34.87 -3.68
N ASP A 473 27.06 34.89 -3.99
CA ASP A 473 26.55 35.16 -5.34
C ASP A 473 25.04 35.44 -5.23
N GLU A 474 24.75 36.73 -5.35
CA GLU A 474 23.48 37.31 -5.79
C GLU A 474 23.29 37.04 -7.30
N ASP A 475 22.20 37.56 -7.86
CA ASP A 475 21.86 37.67 -9.28
C ASP A 475 20.79 36.70 -9.77
N GLU A 476 19.80 37.09 -10.55
CA GLU A 476 19.15 38.37 -10.84
C GLU A 476 17.90 37.96 -11.64
N ASP A 477 16.91 38.84 -11.65
CA ASP A 477 15.65 38.73 -12.36
C ASP A 477 15.82 38.49 -13.87
N GLU A 478 14.80 37.90 -14.52
CA GLU A 478 14.39 38.33 -15.87
C GLU A 478 12.99 37.78 -16.20
N ASP A 479 12.02 38.70 -16.15
CA ASP A 479 10.71 38.60 -16.81
C ASP A 479 10.92 38.80 -18.33
N GLU A 480 10.31 37.97 -19.18
CA GLU A 480 9.91 38.37 -20.52
C GLU A 480 8.52 37.81 -20.86
N ASP A 481 7.63 38.74 -21.21
CA ASP A 481 6.28 38.57 -21.72
C ASP A 481 6.27 38.19 -23.23
N GLU A 482 5.05 37.94 -23.72
CA GLU A 482 4.61 38.01 -25.14
C GLU A 482 5.02 36.82 -26.04
N GLU A 483 4.24 36.28 -26.96
CA GLU A 483 3.00 36.72 -27.62
C GLU A 483 2.33 35.51 -28.33
N ASP A 484 1.10 35.78 -28.79
CA ASP A 484 0.23 34.96 -29.65
C ASP A 484 0.90 34.26 -30.84
N ASP A 485 0.36 33.09 -31.23
CA ASP A 485 0.03 32.89 -32.64
C ASP A 485 -1.02 31.80 -32.86
N THR A 486 -2.03 32.20 -33.64
CA THR A 486 -3.15 31.43 -34.15
C THR A 486 -2.74 30.75 -35.45
N TYR A 487 -3.02 29.46 -35.63
CA TYR A 487 -3.18 28.87 -36.96
C TYR A 487 -4.29 27.83 -36.99
N ASP A 488 -5.11 28.00 -38.01
CA ASP A 488 -6.38 27.35 -38.32
C ASP A 488 -6.16 26.21 -39.33
N GLU A 489 -7.25 25.46 -39.56
CA GLU A 489 -7.53 24.61 -40.73
C GLU A 489 -7.00 23.15 -40.86
N ASN A 490 -8.00 22.25 -40.80
CA ASN A 490 -8.36 21.25 -41.82
C ASN A 490 -7.30 20.22 -42.29
N GLY A 491 -7.48 18.97 -41.83
CA GLY A 491 -6.79 17.79 -42.36
C GLY A 491 -7.64 16.53 -42.25
N ASP A 492 -8.60 16.41 -43.15
CA ASP A 492 -9.39 15.21 -43.45
C ASP A 492 -8.47 14.01 -43.75
N TYR A 493 -8.53 12.95 -42.93
CA TYR A 493 -7.91 11.66 -43.27
C TYR A 493 -8.89 10.52 -43.03
N SER A 494 -9.43 10.07 -44.15
CA SER A 494 -10.27 8.90 -44.34
C SER A 494 -9.59 7.61 -43.86
N ALA A 495 -10.41 6.75 -43.25
CA ALA A 495 -10.08 5.40 -42.81
C ALA A 495 -9.83 4.43 -43.99
N PRO A 496 -8.98 3.40 -43.82
CA PRO A 496 -9.07 2.19 -44.64
C PRO A 496 -9.96 1.15 -43.96
N LEU A 497 -11.07 0.85 -44.62
CA LEU A 497 -11.88 -0.36 -44.46
C LEU A 497 -11.00 -1.60 -44.76
N PHE A 498 -10.90 -2.54 -43.83
CA PHE A 498 -10.53 -3.92 -44.15
C PHE A 498 -11.80 -4.77 -44.20
N ASN A 499 -12.15 -5.16 -45.43
CA ASN A 499 -13.12 -6.20 -45.74
C ASN A 499 -12.36 -7.50 -46.05
N GLU A 500 -13.06 -8.60 -45.76
CA GLU A 500 -12.80 -10.03 -46.03
C GLU A 500 -12.01 -10.84 -44.98
#